data_AF-A0A2G8KWC5-F1
#
_entry.id   AF-A0A2G8KWC5-F1
#
_cell.length_a   1.000
_cell.length_b   1.000
_cell.length_c   1.000
_cell.angle_alpha   90.00
_cell.angle_beta   90.00
_cell.angle_gamma   90.00
#
_symmetry.space_group_name_H-M   'P 1'
#
loop_
_entity.id
_entity.type
_entity.pdbx_description
1 polymer ?
#
loop_
_entity_poly.entity_id
_entity_poly.type
_entity_poly.pdbx_seq_one_letter_code
_entity_poly.pdbx_strand_id
1 'polypeptide(L)'
;MVGGIAALVGCKILGPRIGRFNDDGSPNDINGHSIPFVALGGLVLFFGFLAFNGGSQVSISQPGDGVAVSAAIVNTIISGSFGALSTMLLVKYLLPVRKWSIILIINGGLTSMVAICAGCNSAYAWGAAVIGCLGSLTYLVLVLWYSN
;
A
#
# COMPACT_ATOMS: atom_id res chain seq x y z
N MET A 1 10.62 -4.77 -1.85
CA MET A 1 10.83 -6.18 -2.25
C MET A 1 11.47 -7.01 -1.14
N VAL A 2 12.68 -6.68 -0.68
CA VAL A 2 13.42 -7.47 0.34
C VAL A 2 12.58 -7.76 1.58
N GLY A 3 11.98 -6.73 2.19
CA GLY A 3 11.12 -6.92 3.38
C GLY A 3 9.90 -7.82 3.13
N GLY A 4 9.31 -7.78 1.93
CA GLY A 4 8.18 -8.63 1.57
C GLY A 4 8.56 -10.10 1.41
N ILE A 5 9.68 -10.39 0.74
CA ILE A 5 10.19 -11.76 0.60
C ILE A 5 10.63 -12.31 1.96
N ALA A 6 11.32 -11.50 2.77
CA ALA A 6 11.71 -11.89 4.12
C ALA A 6 10.49 -12.20 5.00
N ALA A 7 9.43 -11.38 4.93
CA ALA A 7 8.17 -11.64 5.62
C ALA A 7 7.51 -12.95 5.16
N LEU A 8 7.47 -13.21 3.84
CA LEU A 8 6.90 -14.45 3.29
C LEU A 8 7.65 -15.69 3.78
N VAL A 9 8.99 -15.66 3.71
CA VAL A 9 9.84 -16.77 4.19
C VAL A 9 9.67 -16.96 5.70
N GLY A 10 9.64 -15.86 6.47
CA GLY A 10 9.41 -15.89 7.91
C GLY A 10 8.06 -16.52 8.27
N CYS A 11 6.98 -16.11 7.59
CA CYS A 11 5.65 -16.71 7.78
C CYS A 11 5.62 -18.21 7.42
N LYS A 12 6.34 -18.63 6.37
CA LYS A 12 6.42 -20.04 5.98
C LYS A 12 7.14 -20.91 7.02
N ILE A 13 8.20 -20.38 7.64
CA ILE A 13 8.97 -21.09 8.67
C ILE A 13 8.18 -21.14 9.99
N LEU A 14 7.55 -20.03 10.39
CA LEU A 14 6.83 -19.94 11.66
C LEU A 14 5.50 -20.71 11.64
N GLY A 15 4.82 -20.74 10.49
CA GLY A 15 3.50 -21.33 10.33
C GLY A 15 2.34 -20.37 10.71
N PRO A 16 1.09 -20.81 10.50
CA PRO A 16 -0.10 -20.00 10.75
C PRO A 16 -0.39 -19.82 12.24
N ARG A 17 -1.04 -18.70 12.59
CA ARG A 17 -1.51 -18.49 13.97
C ARG A 17 -2.61 -19.49 14.33
N ILE A 18 -2.64 -19.91 15.59
CA ILE A 18 -3.69 -20.75 16.17
C ILE A 18 -5.07 -20.15 15.86
N GLY A 19 -5.99 -20.99 15.34
CA GLY A 19 -7.33 -20.59 14.97
C GLY A 19 -7.44 -19.81 13.65
N ARG A 20 -6.33 -19.61 12.91
CA ARG A 20 -6.37 -18.95 11.59
C ARG A 20 -7.02 -19.81 10.51
N PHE A 21 -6.84 -21.13 10.56
CA PHE A 21 -7.45 -22.07 9.64
C PHE A 21 -8.20 -23.14 10.43
N ASN A 22 -9.40 -23.51 9.97
CA ASN A 22 -10.18 -24.61 10.51
C ASN A 22 -9.61 -25.96 10.05
N ASP A 23 -10.11 -27.07 10.61
CA ASP A 23 -9.67 -28.42 10.24
C ASP A 23 -9.95 -28.77 8.76
N ASP A 24 -10.95 -28.12 8.16
CA ASP A 24 -11.27 -28.21 6.73
C ASP A 24 -10.40 -27.32 5.83
N GLY A 25 -9.46 -26.57 6.42
CA GLY A 25 -8.56 -25.63 5.74
C GLY A 25 -9.17 -24.25 5.48
N SER A 26 -10.43 -24.01 5.82
CA SER A 26 -11.07 -22.71 5.59
C SER A 26 -10.44 -21.59 6.44
N PRO A 27 -10.24 -20.38 5.89
CA PRO A 27 -9.62 -19.27 6.62
C PRO A 27 -10.61 -18.58 7.57
N ASN A 28 -10.17 -18.31 8.80
CA ASN A 28 -10.88 -17.50 9.78
C ASN A 28 -10.29 -16.11 9.89
N ASP A 29 -11.11 -15.07 9.73
CA ASP A 29 -10.67 -13.69 9.95
C ASP A 29 -10.48 -13.35 11.41
N ILE A 30 -9.26 -12.89 11.73
CA ILE A 30 -8.91 -12.48 13.08
C ILE A 30 -8.76 -10.96 13.07
N ASN A 31 -9.76 -10.30 13.65
CA ASN A 31 -9.91 -8.86 13.57
C ASN A 31 -8.80 -8.09 14.29
N GLY A 32 -8.51 -6.90 13.77
CA GLY A 32 -7.61 -5.94 14.40
C GLY A 32 -8.20 -5.41 15.72
N HIS A 33 -7.32 -5.06 16.66
CA HIS A 33 -7.70 -4.62 18.00
C HIS A 33 -8.24 -3.19 18.06
N SER A 34 -7.83 -2.30 17.14
CA SER A 34 -8.24 -0.90 17.14
C SER A 34 -8.10 -0.24 15.76
N ILE A 35 -9.22 0.22 15.19
CA ILE A 35 -9.24 0.95 13.92
C ILE A 35 -8.58 2.33 14.02
N PRO A 36 -8.78 3.12 15.10
CA PRO A 36 -8.08 4.39 15.26
C PRO A 36 -6.55 4.28 15.23
N PHE A 37 -5.97 3.23 15.85
CA PHE A 37 -4.52 3.02 15.80
C PHE A 37 -4.04 2.63 14.40
N VAL A 38 -4.83 1.88 13.63
CA VAL A 38 -4.52 1.60 12.21
C VAL A 38 -4.51 2.90 11.40
N ALA A 39 -5.50 3.79 11.60
CA ALA A 39 -5.53 5.09 10.95
C ALA A 39 -4.33 5.98 11.33
N LEU A 40 -3.97 6.00 12.61
CA LEU A 40 -2.78 6.72 13.09
C LEU A 40 -1.50 6.17 12.46
N GLY A 41 -1.32 4.84 12.45
CA GLY A 41 -0.18 4.20 11.80
C GLY A 41 -0.12 4.49 10.29
N GLY A 42 -1.28 4.47 9.63
CA GLY A 42 -1.39 4.85 8.22
C GLY A 42 -0.97 6.29 7.95
N LEU A 43 -1.35 7.23 8.83
CA LEU A 43 -0.93 8.63 8.76
C LEU A 43 0.59 8.78 8.94
N VAL A 44 1.17 8.09 9.94
CA VAL A 44 2.62 8.11 10.18
C VAL A 44 3.37 7.57 8.97
N LEU A 45 2.92 6.46 8.40
CA LEU A 45 3.52 5.88 7.19
C LEU A 45 3.35 6.78 5.97
N PHE A 46 2.19 7.42 5.81
CA PHE A 46 1.95 8.39 4.73
C PHE A 46 2.99 9.50 4.75
N PHE A 47 3.18 10.17 5.90
CA PHE A 47 4.21 11.20 6.04
C PHE A 47 5.62 10.63 5.88
N GLY A 48 5.86 9.43 6.40
CA GLY A 48 7.12 8.71 6.24
C GLY A 48 7.49 8.48 4.77
N PHE A 49 6.53 8.12 3.92
CA PHE A 49 6.76 7.93 2.48
C PHE A 49 7.13 9.21 1.75
N LEU A 50 6.59 10.37 2.16
CA LEU A 50 6.97 11.66 1.56
C LEU A 50 8.42 11.99 1.85
N ALA A 51 8.84 11.80 3.11
CA ALA A 51 10.23 11.97 3.51
C ALA A 51 11.15 10.95 2.86
N PHE A 52 10.73 9.68 2.76
CA PHE A 52 11.51 8.60 2.15
C PHE A 52 11.75 8.84 0.66
N ASN A 53 10.68 9.11 -0.12
CA ASN A 53 10.79 9.30 -1.57
C ASN A 53 11.45 10.63 -1.94
N GLY A 54 11.12 11.74 -1.25
CA GLY A 54 11.77 13.02 -1.48
C GLY A 54 13.24 13.04 -1.03
N GLY A 55 13.53 12.46 0.15
CA GLY A 55 14.87 12.40 0.72
C GLY A 55 15.82 11.45 -0.03
N SER A 56 15.29 10.52 -0.82
CA SER A 56 16.11 9.62 -1.67
C SER A 56 16.92 10.37 -2.73
N GLN A 57 16.65 11.66 -2.96
CA GLN A 57 17.45 12.49 -3.85
C GLN A 57 18.79 12.94 -3.24
N VAL A 58 18.94 12.88 -1.91
CA VAL A 58 20.19 13.12 -1.14
C VAL A 58 20.77 14.54 -1.25
N SER A 59 20.34 15.34 -2.22
CA SER A 59 20.71 16.75 -2.41
C SER A 59 19.50 17.59 -2.79
N ILE A 60 19.53 18.87 -2.41
CA ILE A 60 18.57 19.90 -2.86
C ILE A 60 19.28 21.19 -3.31
N SER A 61 20.62 21.20 -3.31
CA SER A 61 21.42 22.40 -3.53
C SER A 61 21.85 22.57 -4.98
N GLN A 62 21.78 21.53 -5.80
CA GLN A 62 22.20 21.60 -7.20
C GLN A 62 21.02 22.00 -8.12
N PRO A 63 21.30 22.62 -9.28
CA PRO A 63 20.28 22.89 -10.28
C PRO A 63 19.53 21.62 -10.67
N GLY A 64 18.20 21.64 -10.57
CA GLY A 64 17.33 20.50 -10.90
C GLY A 64 16.96 19.60 -9.72
N ASP A 65 17.69 19.64 -8.60
CA ASP A 65 17.39 18.78 -7.44
C ASP A 65 16.01 19.08 -6.85
N GLY A 66 15.66 20.36 -6.69
CA GLY A 66 14.36 20.76 -6.17
C GLY A 66 13.19 20.28 -7.05
N VAL A 67 13.42 20.19 -8.37
CA VAL A 67 12.42 19.65 -9.31
C VAL A 67 12.26 18.15 -9.11
N ALA A 68 13.37 17.42 -8.94
CA ALA A 68 13.32 15.98 -8.67
C ALA A 68 12.67 15.65 -7.32
N VAL A 69 13.00 16.39 -6.25
CA VAL A 69 12.41 16.22 -4.91
C VAL A 69 10.91 16.51 -4.94
N SER A 70 10.50 17.61 -5.57
CA SER A 70 9.09 17.97 -5.69
C SER A 70 8.31 16.95 -6.54
N ALA A 71 8.86 16.49 -7.66
CA ALA A 71 8.27 15.43 -8.46
C ALA A 71 8.10 14.14 -7.65
N ALA A 72 9.13 13.73 -6.89
CA ALA A 72 9.07 12.56 -6.03
C ALA A 72 7.93 12.64 -5.01
N ILE A 73 7.80 13.76 -4.30
CA ILE A 73 6.75 13.96 -3.29
C ILE A 73 5.37 13.98 -3.93
N VAL A 74 5.19 14.76 -5.01
CA VAL A 74 3.90 14.90 -5.70
C VAL A 74 3.43 13.57 -6.28
N ASN A 75 4.31 12.84 -6.98
CA ASN A 75 3.97 11.53 -7.54
C ASN A 75 3.66 10.49 -6.45
N THR A 76 4.30 10.60 -5.28
CA THR A 76 3.99 9.74 -4.12
C THR A 76 2.58 9.98 -3.61
N ILE A 77 2.18 11.25 -3.45
CA ILE A 77 0.83 11.62 -3.03
C ILE A 77 -0.18 11.16 -4.08
N ILE A 78 0.05 11.45 -5.35
CA ILE A 78 -0.86 11.05 -6.44
C ILE A 78 -1.04 9.53 -6.47
N SER A 79 0.04 8.75 -6.45
CA SER A 79 -0.04 7.29 -6.43
C SER A 79 -0.80 6.76 -5.22
N GLY A 80 -0.49 7.27 -4.01
CA GLY A 80 -1.19 6.88 -2.78
C GLY A 80 -2.68 7.21 -2.81
N SER A 81 -3.05 8.42 -3.27
CA SER A 81 -4.44 8.87 -3.37
C SER A 81 -5.23 8.06 -4.40
N PHE A 82 -4.69 7.85 -5.60
CA PHE A 82 -5.34 7.03 -6.62
C PHE A 82 -5.42 5.57 -6.21
N GLY A 83 -4.42 5.05 -5.48
CA GLY A 83 -4.47 3.74 -4.87
C GLY A 83 -5.59 3.59 -3.86
N ALA A 84 -5.71 4.52 -2.92
CA ALA A 84 -6.77 4.52 -1.91
C ALA A 84 -8.17 4.64 -2.55
N LEU A 85 -8.34 5.56 -3.51
CA LEU A 85 -9.60 5.73 -4.25
C LEU A 85 -9.96 4.49 -5.08
N SER A 86 -8.97 3.90 -5.76
CA SER A 86 -9.18 2.67 -6.53
C SER A 86 -9.58 1.53 -5.62
N THR A 87 -8.89 1.34 -4.50
CA THR A 87 -9.25 0.31 -3.51
C THR A 87 -10.66 0.52 -3.02
N MET A 88 -10.98 1.76 -2.67
CA MET A 88 -12.30 2.15 -2.19
C MET A 88 -13.41 1.80 -3.22
N LEU A 89 -13.22 2.13 -4.50
CA LEU A 89 -14.19 1.85 -5.56
C LEU A 89 -14.28 0.35 -5.87
N LEU A 90 -13.16 -0.34 -5.98
CA LEU A 90 -13.11 -1.78 -6.27
C LEU A 90 -13.75 -2.59 -5.13
N VAL A 91 -13.50 -2.25 -3.87
CA VAL A 91 -14.13 -2.91 -2.72
C VAL A 91 -15.64 -2.70 -2.73
N LYS A 92 -16.12 -1.51 -3.08
CA LYS A 92 -17.56 -1.23 -3.10
C LYS A 92 -18.29 -1.93 -4.24
N TYR A 93 -17.71 -1.91 -5.45
CA TYR A 93 -18.43 -2.32 -6.66
C TYR A 93 -18.09 -3.73 -7.13
N LEU A 94 -16.86 -4.21 -6.92
CA LEU A 94 -16.43 -5.53 -7.38
C LEU A 94 -16.51 -6.60 -6.29
N LEU A 95 -16.35 -6.25 -5.00
CA LEU A 95 -16.38 -7.27 -3.95
C LEU A 95 -17.81 -7.60 -3.50
N PRO A 96 -18.14 -8.89 -3.26
CA PRO A 96 -19.45 -9.32 -2.76
C PRO A 96 -19.80 -8.68 -1.41
N VAL A 97 -18.77 -8.39 -0.61
CA VAL A 97 -18.88 -7.85 0.73
C VAL A 97 -19.49 -6.44 0.71
N ARG A 98 -19.32 -5.66 -0.38
CA ARG A 98 -19.86 -4.30 -0.62
C ARG A 98 -19.77 -3.31 0.56
N LYS A 99 -18.88 -3.57 1.53
CA LYS A 99 -18.70 -2.77 2.75
C LYS A 99 -17.50 -1.86 2.59
N TRP A 100 -17.63 -0.62 3.03
CA TRP A 100 -16.50 0.30 3.12
C TRP A 100 -15.57 -0.12 4.26
N SER A 101 -14.39 -0.64 3.92
CA SER A 101 -13.38 -1.01 4.91
C SER A 101 -12.25 0.00 4.92
N ILE A 102 -12.16 0.78 6.01
CA ILE A 102 -11.05 1.73 6.24
C ILE A 102 -9.69 1.01 6.19
N ILE A 103 -9.60 -0.20 6.74
CA ILE A 103 -8.35 -0.97 6.75
C ILE A 103 -7.89 -1.26 5.32
N LEU A 104 -8.81 -1.71 4.45
CA LEU A 104 -8.46 -2.01 3.06
C LEU A 104 -8.01 -0.75 2.32
N ILE A 105 -8.71 0.37 2.51
CA ILE A 105 -8.39 1.65 1.86
C ILE A 105 -7.01 2.15 2.27
N ILE A 106 -6.68 2.13 3.57
CA ILE A 106 -5.37 2.54 4.08
C ILE A 106 -4.28 1.65 3.48
N ASN A 107 -4.43 0.32 3.55
CA ASN A 107 -3.43 -0.61 3.03
C ASN A 107 -3.26 -0.51 1.51
N GLY A 108 -4.35 -0.30 0.76
CA GLY A 108 -4.31 -0.09 -0.68
C GLY A 108 -3.57 1.18 -1.08
N GLY A 109 -3.81 2.29 -0.36
CA GLY A 109 -3.05 3.53 -0.51
C GLY A 109 -1.56 3.35 -0.20
N LEU A 110 -1.23 2.70 0.92
CA LEU A 110 0.17 2.45 1.31
C LEU A 110 0.89 1.52 0.33
N THR A 111 0.23 0.46 -0.16
CA THR A 111 0.80 -0.44 -1.18
C THR A 111 1.12 0.32 -2.47
N SER A 112 0.26 1.27 -2.83
CA SER A 112 0.44 2.13 -4.00
C SER A 112 1.59 3.13 -3.83
N MET A 113 1.81 3.62 -2.60
CA MET A 113 3.00 4.41 -2.27
C MET A 113 4.29 3.58 -2.37
N VAL A 114 4.26 2.30 -1.97
CA VAL A 114 5.38 1.37 -2.17
C VAL A 114 5.65 1.15 -3.66
N ALA A 115 4.60 1.00 -4.47
CA ALA A 115 4.74 0.73 -5.90
C ALA A 115 5.45 1.85 -6.67
N ILE A 116 5.19 3.12 -6.33
CA ILE A 116 5.79 4.27 -7.02
C ILE A 116 7.24 4.57 -6.58
N CYS A 117 7.71 3.99 -5.46
CA CYS A 117 9.05 4.29 -4.91
C CYS A 117 10.18 4.18 -5.95
N ALA A 118 10.13 3.19 -6.86
CA ALA A 118 11.17 2.95 -7.85
C ALA A 118 11.29 4.04 -8.93
N GLY A 119 10.23 4.82 -9.17
CA GLY A 119 10.16 5.80 -10.26
C GLY A 119 9.56 7.14 -9.85
N CYS A 120 9.53 7.45 -8.56
CA CYS A 120 8.80 8.61 -8.03
C CYS A 120 9.30 9.95 -8.60
N ASN A 121 10.58 10.11 -8.90
CA ASN A 121 11.14 11.34 -9.47
C ASN A 121 11.08 11.43 -11.01
N SER A 122 10.81 10.31 -11.70
CA SER A 122 10.92 10.20 -13.15
C SER A 122 9.58 9.95 -13.84
N ALA A 123 8.59 9.44 -13.10
CA ALA A 123 7.25 9.22 -13.63
C ALA A 123 6.55 10.56 -13.90
N TYR A 124 5.76 10.60 -14.98
CA TYR A 124 4.77 11.67 -15.16
C TYR A 124 3.66 11.55 -14.12
N ALA A 125 3.04 12.68 -13.75
CA ALA A 125 1.95 12.71 -12.77
C ALA A 125 0.78 11.76 -13.12
N TRP A 126 0.39 11.69 -14.38
CA TRP A 126 -0.63 10.73 -14.83
C TRP A 126 -0.16 9.29 -14.72
N GLY A 127 1.14 9.04 -14.94
CA GLY A 127 1.76 7.72 -14.78
C GLY A 127 1.77 7.27 -13.32
N ALA A 128 2.03 8.20 -12.39
CA ALA A 128 1.93 7.94 -10.96
C ALA A 128 0.49 7.54 -10.54
N ALA A 129 -0.53 8.17 -11.13
CA ALA A 129 -1.92 7.78 -10.90
C ALA A 129 -2.20 6.35 -11.39
N VAL A 130 -1.73 5.99 -12.59
CA VAL A 130 -1.88 4.62 -13.13
C VAL A 130 -1.16 3.60 -12.27
N ILE A 131 0.08 3.88 -11.85
CA ILE A 131 0.85 3.01 -10.94
C ILE A 131 0.09 2.83 -9.62
N GLY A 132 -0.53 3.89 -9.10
CA GLY A 132 -1.36 3.81 -7.90
C GLY A 132 -2.56 2.88 -8.07
N CYS A 133 -3.30 3.00 -9.18
CA CYS A 133 -4.41 2.09 -9.48
C CYS A 133 -3.96 0.63 -9.58
N LEU A 134 -2.82 0.36 -10.24
CA LEU A 134 -2.26 -0.98 -10.39
C LEU A 134 -1.74 -1.56 -9.06
N GLY A 135 -1.11 -0.73 -8.22
CA GLY A 135 -0.66 -1.11 -6.88
C GLY A 135 -1.84 -1.50 -5.99
N SER A 136 -2.93 -0.74 -6.03
CA SER A 136 -4.19 -1.07 -5.37
C SER A 136 -4.81 -2.37 -5.89
N LEU A 137 -4.80 -2.58 -7.21
CA LEU A 137 -5.37 -3.78 -7.82
C LEU A 137 -4.62 -5.04 -7.39
N THR A 138 -3.29 -5.01 -7.44
CA THR A 138 -2.46 -6.14 -7.01
C THR A 138 -2.65 -6.46 -5.53
N TYR A 139 -2.74 -5.43 -4.66
CA TYR A 139 -3.11 -5.60 -3.26
C TYR A 139 -4.44 -6.35 -3.09
N LEU A 140 -5.48 -5.90 -3.77
CA LEU A 140 -6.81 -6.50 -3.64
C LEU A 140 -6.88 -7.94 -4.16
N VAL A 141 -6.22 -8.23 -5.29
CA VAL A 141 -6.13 -9.60 -5.81
C VAL A 141 -5.48 -10.53 -4.79
N LEU A 142 -4.41 -10.09 -4.13
CA LEU A 142 -3.74 -10.89 -3.09
C LEU A 142 -4.62 -11.09 -1.85
N VAL A 143 -5.36 -10.07 -1.42
CA VAL A 143 -6.31 -10.18 -0.32
C VAL A 143 -7.39 -11.21 -0.65
N LEU A 144 -7.95 -11.17 -1.86
CA LEU A 144 -8.98 -12.13 -2.28
C LEU A 144 -8.44 -13.54 -2.43
N TRP A 145 -7.24 -13.70 -2.97
CA TRP A 145 -6.59 -15.00 -3.09
C TRP A 145 -6.35 -15.65 -1.72
N TYR A 146 -6.05 -14.83 -0.71
CA TYR A 146 -5.84 -15.31 0.66
C TYR A 146 -7.15 -15.62 1.43
N SER A 147 -8.28 -15.07 0.99
CA SER A 147 -9.59 -15.27 1.62
C SER A 147 -10.39 -16.45 1.06
N ASN A 148 -9.92 -17.10 -0.01
CA ASN A 148 -10.50 -18.33 -0.58
C ASN A 148 -9.62 -19.54 -0.26
#